data_AF-A0A7C9VNX6-F1
#
_entry.id   AF-A0A7C9VNX6-F1
#
_cell.length_a   1.000
_cell.length_b   1.000
_cell.length_c   1.000
_cell.angle_alpha   90.00
_cell.angle_beta   90.00
_cell.angle_gamma   90.00
#
_symmetry.space_group_name_H-M   'P 1'
#
loop_
_entity.id
_entity.type
_entity.pdbx_description
1 polymer ?
#
loop_
_entity_poly.entity_id
_entity_poly.type
_entity_poly.pdbx_seq_one_letter_code
_entity_poly.pdbx_strand_id
1 'polypeptide(L)'
;MVPSIAGLYLVAGIGVAVVFTAFASHSAMQEPTAEAARLILRDWESKYSCGPAYFIGGRQATYGVGIEAGRDVTALAYREIAGATWYNDDKLRRGGAVVMDTDPEFKERMARFLPGKAYSAESKVSIPLKRTWTGKRFVFPYRFIAPQGCSH
;
A
#
# COMPACT_ATOMS: atom_id res chain seq x y z
N MET A 1 31.58 5.79 42.12
CA MET A 1 30.13 5.76 41.84
C MET A 1 29.89 6.03 40.36
N VAL A 2 30.03 5.02 39.50
CA VAL A 2 29.76 5.09 38.04
C VAL A 2 28.95 3.87 37.49
N PRO A 3 28.66 2.77 38.22
CA PRO A 3 27.96 1.62 37.61
C PRO A 3 26.45 1.87 37.43
N SER A 4 25.88 2.86 38.12
CA SER A 4 24.44 3.13 38.19
C SER A 4 23.88 3.73 36.89
N ILE A 5 24.67 4.50 36.16
CA ILE A 5 24.23 5.21 34.94
C ILE A 5 24.20 4.23 33.76
N ALA A 6 25.25 3.41 33.61
CA ALA A 6 25.32 2.40 32.55
C ALA A 6 24.21 1.34 32.66
N GLY A 7 23.88 0.90 33.89
CA GLY A 7 22.77 -0.01 34.14
C GLY A 7 21.41 0.59 33.78
N LEU A 8 21.20 1.88 34.06
CA LEU A 8 19.97 2.61 33.74
C LEU A 8 19.76 2.74 32.21
N TYR A 9 20.82 3.07 31.47
CA TYR A 9 20.76 3.13 30.00
C TYR A 9 20.52 1.76 29.36
N LEU A 10 21.05 0.69 29.94
CA LEU A 10 20.87 -0.67 29.43
C LEU A 10 19.42 -1.15 29.64
N VAL A 11 18.84 -0.88 30.82
CA VAL A 11 17.42 -1.17 31.09
C VAL A 11 16.49 -0.31 30.24
N ALA A 12 16.79 0.98 30.08
CA ALA A 12 16.02 1.88 29.20
C ALA A 12 16.09 1.44 27.73
N GLY A 13 17.28 1.03 27.26
CA GLY A 13 17.49 0.50 25.92
C GLY A 13 16.70 -0.79 25.66
N ILE A 14 16.70 -1.73 26.61
CA ILE A 14 15.88 -2.95 26.53
C ILE A 14 14.39 -2.59 26.53
N GLY A 15 13.96 -1.67 27.39
CA GLY A 15 12.57 -1.21 27.43
C GLY A 15 12.11 -0.61 26.10
N VAL A 16 12.91 0.29 25.51
CA VAL A 16 12.64 0.88 24.19
C VAL A 16 12.63 -0.20 23.10
N ALA A 17 13.60 -1.12 23.12
CA ALA A 17 13.66 -2.21 22.15
C ALA A 17 12.40 -3.09 22.23
N VAL A 18 11.98 -3.51 23.42
CA VAL A 18 10.78 -4.33 23.63
C VAL A 18 9.51 -3.59 23.21
N VAL A 19 9.39 -2.30 23.52
CA VAL A 19 8.25 -1.49 23.06
C VAL A 19 8.26 -1.40 21.53
N PHE A 20 9.43 -1.21 20.91
CA PHE A 20 9.54 -1.15 19.46
C PHE A 20 9.20 -2.49 18.78
N THR A 21 9.73 -3.62 19.26
CA THR A 21 9.39 -4.94 18.70
C THR A 21 7.94 -5.34 18.96
N ALA A 22 7.43 -5.13 20.18
CA ALA A 22 6.07 -5.55 20.51
C ALA A 22 5.00 -4.71 19.82
N PHE A 23 5.22 -3.40 19.61
CA PHE A 23 4.17 -2.52 19.08
C PHE A 23 4.40 -2.11 17.63
N ALA A 24 5.63 -1.74 17.23
CA ALA A 24 5.90 -1.29 15.86
C ALA A 24 6.08 -2.47 14.90
N SER A 25 6.91 -3.47 15.28
CA SER A 25 7.17 -4.64 14.43
C SER A 25 5.94 -5.56 14.33
N HIS A 26 5.22 -5.77 15.43
CA HIS A 26 3.98 -6.57 15.41
C HIS A 26 2.87 -5.93 14.55
N SER A 27 2.73 -4.60 14.57
CA SER A 27 1.72 -3.90 13.76
C SER A 27 1.98 -4.07 12.26
N ALA A 28 3.23 -4.04 11.81
CA ALA A 28 3.60 -4.25 10.41
C ALA A 28 3.35 -5.70 9.95
N MET A 29 3.48 -6.68 10.86
CA MET A 29 3.18 -8.09 10.58
C MET A 29 1.68 -8.42 10.54
N GLN A 30 0.80 -7.48 10.91
CA GLN A 30 -0.66 -7.68 10.96
C GLN A 30 -1.43 -6.82 9.96
N GLU A 31 -0.77 -6.24 8.96
CA GLU A 31 -1.46 -5.48 7.93
C GLU A 31 -2.53 -6.38 7.27
N PRO A 32 -3.81 -5.99 7.28
CA PRO A 32 -4.91 -6.82 6.79
C PRO A 32 -5.02 -6.71 5.27
N THR A 33 -3.94 -7.07 4.58
CA THR A 33 -3.75 -6.84 3.15
C THR A 33 -4.76 -7.58 2.28
N ALA A 34 -5.11 -8.82 2.63
CA ALA A 34 -6.13 -9.60 1.91
C ALA A 34 -7.53 -8.98 2.01
N GLU A 35 -7.87 -8.42 3.18
CA GLU A 35 -9.15 -7.74 3.38
C GLU A 35 -9.17 -6.38 2.67
N ALA A 36 -8.04 -5.67 2.66
CA ALA A 36 -7.88 -4.45 1.86
C ALA A 36 -8.01 -4.73 0.37
N ALA A 37 -7.34 -5.76 -0.16
CA ALA A 37 -7.42 -6.15 -1.56
C ALA A 37 -8.86 -6.44 -1.97
N ARG A 38 -9.58 -7.25 -1.18
CA ARG A 38 -11.00 -7.57 -1.43
C ARG A 38 -11.89 -6.33 -1.46
N LEU A 39 -11.72 -5.42 -0.51
CA LEU A 39 -12.54 -4.21 -0.44
C LEU A 39 -12.25 -3.24 -1.59
N ILE A 40 -10.96 -3.09 -1.95
CA ILE A 40 -10.56 -2.21 -3.06
C ILE A 40 -11.01 -2.80 -4.40
N LEU A 41 -10.89 -4.11 -4.61
CA LEU A 41 -11.37 -4.77 -5.83
C LEU A 41 -12.90 -4.70 -5.95
N ARG A 42 -13.64 -4.80 -4.84
CA ARG A 42 -15.09 -4.58 -4.87
C ARG A 42 -15.44 -3.14 -5.27
N ASP A 43 -14.71 -2.14 -4.75
CA ASP A 43 -14.91 -0.74 -5.17
C ASP A 43 -14.56 -0.55 -6.65
N TRP A 44 -13.52 -1.24 -7.13
CA TRP A 44 -13.16 -1.26 -8.55
C TRP A 44 -14.26 -1.87 -9.43
N GLU A 45 -14.74 -3.07 -9.07
CA GLU A 45 -15.82 -3.79 -9.78
C GLU A 45 -17.14 -3.00 -9.81
N SER A 46 -17.35 -2.09 -8.84
CA SER A 46 -18.51 -1.21 -8.85
C SER A 46 -18.44 -0.07 -9.88
N LYS A 47 -17.26 0.19 -10.43
CA LYS A 47 -16.97 1.32 -11.36
C LYS A 47 -16.52 0.87 -12.75
N TYR A 48 -15.98 -0.34 -12.87
CA TYR A 48 -15.38 -0.86 -14.09
C TYR A 48 -15.72 -2.34 -14.28
N SER A 49 -15.98 -2.74 -15.52
CA SER A 49 -16.39 -4.09 -15.91
C SER A 49 -15.24 -5.11 -16.02
N CYS A 50 -13.99 -4.64 -16.05
CA CYS A 50 -12.80 -5.49 -16.09
C CYS A 50 -11.97 -5.33 -14.81
N GLY A 51 -11.09 -6.27 -14.50
CA GLY A 51 -10.17 -6.15 -13.36
C GLY A 51 -9.01 -5.18 -13.62
N PRO A 52 -8.40 -4.61 -12.56
CA PRO A 52 -7.26 -3.71 -12.70
C PRO A 52 -6.04 -4.47 -13.24
N ALA A 53 -5.30 -3.88 -14.16
CA ALA A 53 -4.07 -4.49 -14.66
C ALA A 53 -2.92 -4.42 -13.63
N TYR A 54 -2.90 -3.37 -12.82
CA TYR A 54 -1.82 -3.11 -11.88
C TYR A 54 -2.32 -2.65 -10.50
N PHE A 55 -1.57 -3.02 -9.47
CA PHE A 55 -1.50 -2.30 -8.21
C PHE A 55 -0.16 -1.59 -8.15
N ILE A 56 -0.17 -0.27 -8.02
CA ILE A 56 1.02 0.58 -8.06
C ILE A 56 1.16 1.33 -6.75
N GLY A 57 2.37 1.48 -6.21
CA GLY A 57 2.54 2.29 -5.01
C GLY A 57 3.85 2.09 -4.25
N GLY A 58 3.81 2.41 -2.96
CA GLY A 58 4.94 2.21 -2.05
C GLY A 58 5.19 0.72 -1.78
N ARG A 59 6.47 0.33 -1.69
CA ARG A 59 6.91 -1.07 -1.68
C ARG A 59 6.17 -1.97 -0.68
N GLN A 60 5.94 -1.49 0.55
CA GLN A 60 5.31 -2.31 1.60
C GLN A 60 3.81 -2.51 1.37
N ALA A 61 3.05 -1.43 1.15
CA ALA A 61 1.59 -1.52 0.97
C ALA A 61 1.20 -2.20 -0.35
N THR A 62 1.93 -1.93 -1.44
CA THR A 62 1.57 -2.41 -2.78
C THR A 62 1.87 -3.89 -2.99
N TYR A 63 2.98 -4.40 -2.47
CA TYR A 63 3.23 -5.84 -2.58
C TYR A 63 2.29 -6.64 -1.68
N GLY A 64 2.03 -6.17 -0.45
CA GLY A 64 1.10 -6.86 0.44
C GLY A 64 -0.30 -6.97 -0.14
N VAL A 65 -0.87 -5.85 -0.60
CA VAL A 65 -2.25 -5.82 -1.14
C VAL A 65 -2.32 -6.33 -2.58
N GLY A 66 -1.35 -5.98 -3.42
CA GLY A 66 -1.34 -6.37 -4.83
C GLY A 66 -1.12 -7.87 -5.06
N ILE A 67 -0.36 -8.55 -4.19
CA ILE A 67 -0.23 -10.03 -4.25
C ILE A 67 -1.58 -10.71 -3.96
N GLU A 68 -2.32 -10.18 -2.98
CA GLU A 68 -3.63 -10.70 -2.59
C GLU A 68 -4.74 -10.36 -3.60
N ALA A 69 -4.51 -9.40 -4.50
CA ALA A 69 -5.48 -8.99 -5.53
C ALA A 69 -5.67 -10.05 -6.64
N GLY A 70 -4.77 -11.02 -6.75
CA GLY A 70 -4.91 -12.16 -7.67
C GLY A 70 -3.81 -12.27 -8.71
N ARG A 71 -3.75 -13.43 -9.38
CA ARG A 71 -2.65 -13.79 -10.29
C ARG A 71 -2.56 -12.95 -11.57
N ASP A 72 -3.68 -12.38 -12.00
CA ASP A 72 -3.75 -11.58 -13.23
C ASP A 72 -3.39 -10.10 -13.02
N VAL A 73 -3.24 -9.70 -11.75
CA VAL A 73 -2.92 -8.34 -11.33
C VAL A 73 -1.44 -8.21 -11.04
N THR A 74 -0.78 -7.22 -11.62
CA THR A 74 0.65 -7.01 -11.38
C THR A 74 0.87 -5.97 -10.28
N ALA A 75 1.46 -6.40 -9.15
CA ALA A 75 1.90 -5.49 -8.09
C ALA A 75 3.28 -4.89 -8.43
N LEU A 76 3.38 -3.57 -8.45
CA LEU A 76 4.55 -2.84 -8.92
C LEU A 76 4.85 -1.65 -8.02
N ALA A 77 6.08 -1.54 -7.53
CA ALA A 77 6.49 -0.34 -6.81
C ALA A 77 6.66 0.82 -7.82
N TYR A 78 6.20 2.04 -7.51
CA TYR A 78 6.26 3.14 -8.49
C TYR A 78 7.69 3.45 -8.98
N ARG A 79 8.72 3.19 -8.16
CA ARG A 79 10.14 3.38 -8.55
C ARG A 79 10.60 2.38 -9.61
N GLU A 80 9.95 1.23 -9.67
CA GLU A 80 10.26 0.19 -10.65
C GLU A 80 9.66 0.51 -12.02
N ILE A 81 8.65 1.39 -12.11
CA ILE A 81 8.04 1.77 -13.40
C ILE A 81 9.09 2.28 -14.39
N ALA A 82 10.04 3.10 -13.93
CA ALA A 82 11.08 3.68 -14.78
C ALA A 82 12.19 2.69 -15.17
N GLY A 83 12.30 1.54 -14.50
CA GLY A 83 13.40 0.58 -14.69
C GLY A 83 12.97 -0.84 -15.05
N ALA A 84 11.68 -1.16 -14.93
CA ALA A 84 11.14 -2.49 -15.19
C ALA A 84 10.82 -2.64 -16.68
N THR A 85 11.55 -3.52 -17.36
CA THR A 85 11.28 -3.92 -18.75
C THR A 85 9.90 -4.57 -18.94
N TRP A 86 9.30 -5.03 -17.85
CA TRP A 86 7.98 -5.67 -17.83
C TRP A 86 6.83 -4.69 -17.52
N TYR A 87 7.11 -3.43 -17.20
CA TYR A 87 6.07 -2.40 -17.17
C TYR A 87 5.55 -2.19 -18.60
N ASN A 88 4.23 -2.14 -18.76
CA ASN A 88 3.60 -2.02 -20.06
C ASN A 88 2.47 -0.98 -20.00
N ASP A 89 2.70 0.17 -20.65
CA ASP A 89 1.74 1.28 -20.65
C ASP A 89 0.44 0.93 -21.37
N ASP A 90 0.48 0.08 -22.40
CA ASP A 90 -0.73 -0.41 -23.08
C ASP A 90 -1.55 -1.35 -22.18
N LYS A 91 -0.89 -2.20 -21.39
CA LYS A 91 -1.57 -3.01 -20.37
C LYS A 91 -2.23 -2.10 -19.33
N LEU A 92 -1.54 -1.06 -18.86
CA LEU A 92 -2.09 -0.06 -17.95
C LEU A 92 -3.28 0.68 -18.57
N ARG A 93 -3.17 1.08 -19.84
CA ARG A 93 -4.24 1.81 -20.54
C ARG A 93 -5.49 0.96 -20.70
N ARG A 94 -5.36 -0.32 -21.03
CA ARG A 94 -6.49 -1.24 -21.21
C ARG A 94 -7.18 -1.59 -19.90
N GLY A 95 -6.42 -2.01 -18.89
CA GLY A 95 -6.96 -2.53 -17.63
C GLY A 95 -6.97 -1.53 -16.46
N GLY A 96 -6.35 -0.37 -16.61
CA GLY A 96 -6.22 0.62 -15.55
C GLY A 96 -5.37 0.14 -14.37
N ALA A 97 -5.40 0.88 -13.26
CA ALA A 97 -4.64 0.52 -12.06
C ALA A 97 -5.25 1.07 -10.78
N VAL A 98 -4.98 0.35 -9.69
CA VAL A 98 -5.12 0.86 -8.33
C VAL A 98 -3.78 1.46 -7.90
N VAL A 99 -3.78 2.71 -7.46
CA VAL A 99 -2.58 3.41 -7.00
C VAL A 99 -2.68 3.67 -5.51
N MET A 100 -1.81 3.02 -4.74
CA MET A 100 -1.73 3.07 -3.29
C MET A 100 -0.49 3.85 -2.86
N ASP A 101 -0.65 5.12 -2.52
CA ASP A 101 0.43 5.93 -1.97
C ASP A 101 -0.06 6.63 -0.71
N THR A 102 0.75 6.53 0.34
CA THR A 102 0.50 7.16 1.64
C THR A 102 1.25 8.48 1.78
N ASP A 103 2.09 8.83 0.79
CA ASP A 103 2.94 10.01 0.84
C ASP A 103 2.17 11.28 0.44
N PRO A 104 2.27 12.38 1.20
CA PRO A 104 1.61 13.65 0.87
C PRO A 104 2.05 14.23 -0.49
N GLU A 105 3.23 13.87 -1.00
CA GLU A 105 3.75 14.33 -2.31
C GLU A 105 3.24 13.49 -3.50
N PHE A 106 2.08 12.85 -3.37
CA PHE A 106 1.51 11.95 -4.37
C PHE A 106 1.56 12.52 -5.80
N LYS A 107 1.12 13.77 -6.00
CA LYS A 107 1.01 14.37 -7.34
C LYS A 107 2.37 14.53 -8.01
N GLU A 108 3.35 15.04 -7.30
CA GLU A 108 4.71 15.26 -7.82
C GLU A 108 5.39 13.93 -8.13
N ARG A 109 5.21 12.95 -7.24
CA ARG A 109 5.74 11.60 -7.40
C ARG A 109 5.14 10.88 -8.59
N MET A 110 3.82 10.92 -8.71
CA MET A 110 3.13 10.32 -9.84
C MET A 110 3.44 11.03 -11.15
N ALA A 111 3.59 12.37 -11.16
CA ALA A 111 4.03 13.09 -12.35
C ALA A 111 5.42 12.62 -12.84
N ARG A 112 6.30 12.21 -11.91
CA ARG A 112 7.63 11.67 -12.23
C ARG A 112 7.58 10.25 -12.81
N PHE A 113 6.76 9.37 -12.25
CA PHE A 113 6.77 7.94 -12.61
C PHE A 113 5.66 7.52 -13.59
N LEU A 114 4.54 8.24 -13.61
CA LEU A 114 3.36 8.01 -14.44
C LEU A 114 2.87 9.35 -15.03
N PRO A 115 3.68 10.01 -15.87
CA PRO A 115 3.33 11.31 -16.43
C PRO A 115 2.05 11.25 -17.25
N GLY A 116 1.21 12.26 -17.13
CA GLY A 116 -0.01 12.43 -17.93
C GLY A 116 -1.16 11.48 -17.60
N LYS A 117 -1.08 10.69 -16.52
CA LYS A 117 -2.20 9.84 -16.09
C LYS A 117 -3.23 10.64 -15.30
N ALA A 118 -4.51 10.36 -15.57
CA ALA A 118 -5.62 10.90 -14.80
C ALA A 118 -5.91 9.96 -13.61
N TYR A 119 -6.13 10.56 -12.45
CA TYR A 119 -6.42 9.83 -11.20
C TYR A 119 -7.80 10.20 -10.70
N SER A 120 -8.53 9.23 -10.16
CA SER A 120 -9.76 9.49 -9.42
C SER A 120 -9.48 10.34 -8.17
N ALA A 121 -10.55 10.83 -7.53
CA ALA A 121 -10.47 11.31 -6.16
C ALA A 121 -9.88 10.23 -5.24
N GLU A 122 -9.21 10.66 -4.18
CA GLU A 122 -8.69 9.75 -3.15
C GLU A 122 -9.85 9.02 -2.48
N SER A 123 -9.69 7.72 -2.31
CA SER A 123 -10.55 6.87 -1.52
C SER A 123 -9.71 6.16 -0.48
N LYS A 124 -10.37 5.62 0.56
CA LYS A 124 -9.69 4.96 1.67
C LYS A 124 -10.48 3.78 2.16
N VAL A 125 -9.81 2.67 2.42
CA VAL A 125 -10.35 1.56 3.20
C VAL A 125 -9.71 1.59 4.58
N SER A 126 -10.54 1.52 5.62
CA SER A 126 -10.09 1.50 7.00
C SER A 126 -10.48 0.19 7.63
N ILE A 127 -9.51 -0.60 8.08
CA ILE A 127 -9.71 -1.98 8.54
C ILE A 127 -9.20 -2.09 9.98
N PRO A 128 -9.96 -2.69 10.90
CA PRO A 128 -9.47 -2.95 12.25
C PRO A 128 -8.31 -3.95 12.22
N LEU A 129 -7.24 -3.65 12.96
CA LEU A 129 -6.13 -4.59 13.14
C LEU A 129 -6.58 -5.74 14.06
N LYS A 130 -6.55 -6.97 13.54
CA LYS A 130 -6.85 -8.18 14.31
C LYS A 130 -5.84 -8.29 15.45
N ARG A 131 -6.29 -8.63 16.66
CA ARG A 131 -5.45 -8.85 17.87
C ARG A 131 -4.76 -7.59 18.45
N THR A 132 -5.29 -6.39 18.19
CA THR A 132 -4.89 -5.20 18.96
C THR A 132 -5.90 -4.90 20.07
N TRP A 133 -5.42 -4.76 21.31
CA TRP A 133 -6.24 -4.39 22.47
C TRP A 133 -6.75 -2.95 22.40
N THR A 134 -6.18 -2.12 21.52
CA THR A 134 -6.42 -0.68 21.43
C THR A 134 -7.46 -0.31 20.36
N GLY A 135 -8.07 -1.27 19.66
CA GLY A 135 -9.01 -0.99 18.57
C GLY A 135 -8.38 -0.24 17.39
N LYS A 136 -7.07 -0.39 17.19
CA LYS A 136 -6.31 0.35 16.17
C LYS A 136 -6.80 -0.03 14.78
N ARG A 137 -6.96 0.97 13.91
CA ARG A 137 -7.34 0.79 12.51
C ARG A 137 -6.17 1.09 11.60
N PHE A 138 -6.02 0.30 10.55
CA PHE A 138 -5.10 0.59 9.46
C PHE A 138 -5.89 1.24 8.32
N VAL A 139 -5.35 2.32 7.76
CA VAL A 139 -5.98 3.05 6.65
C VAL A 139 -5.13 2.87 5.41
N PHE A 140 -5.75 2.36 4.35
CA PHE A 140 -5.12 2.25 3.04
C PHE A 140 -5.74 3.31 2.11
N PRO A 141 -5.05 4.45 1.89
CA PRO A 141 -5.44 5.39 0.85
C PRO A 141 -5.15 4.80 -0.53
N TYR A 142 -6.05 5.04 -1.49
CA TYR A 142 -5.88 4.63 -2.87
C TYR A 142 -6.60 5.57 -3.84
N ARG A 143 -6.17 5.52 -5.11
CA ARG A 143 -6.78 6.21 -6.25
C ARG A 143 -6.85 5.23 -7.43
N PHE A 144 -7.74 5.49 -8.37
CA PHE A 144 -7.83 4.71 -9.60
C PHE A 144 -7.27 5.47 -10.79
N ILE A 145 -6.57 4.74 -11.65
CA ILE A 145 -6.36 5.10 -13.05
C ILE A 145 -7.41 4.30 -13.82
N ALA A 146 -8.35 4.99 -14.44
CA ALA A 146 -9.46 4.35 -15.15
C ALA A 146 -8.95 3.54 -16.37
N PRO A 147 -9.50 2.34 -16.62
CA PRO A 147 -9.27 1.63 -17.87
C PRO A 147 -9.93 2.39 -19.03
N GLN A 148 -9.26 2.41 -20.18
CA GLN A 148 -9.82 2.89 -21.44
C GLN A 148 -10.34 1.75 -22.32
N GLY A 149 -9.95 0.51 -22.03
CA GLY A 149 -10.32 -0.68 -22.81
C GLY A 149 -11.59 -1.37 -22.32
N CYS A 150 -12.19 -0.89 -21.23
CA CYS A 150 -13.34 -1.53 -20.59
C CYS A 150 -14.46 -0.51 -20.50
N SER A 151 -15.43 -0.62 -21.40
CA SER A 151 -16.72 0.08 -21.27
C SER A 151 -17.62 -0.69 -20.32
N HIS A 152 -18.42 0.04 -19.55
CA HIS A 152 -19.54 -0.52 -18.79
C HIS A 152 -20.61 -1.11 -19.71
#